data_AF-A0A1Y4CF13-F1
#
_entry.id   AF-A0A1Y4CF13-F1
#
_cell.length_a   1.000
_cell.length_b   1.000
_cell.length_c   1.000
_cell.angle_alpha   90.00
_cell.angle_beta   90.00
_cell.angle_gamma   90.00
#
_symmetry.space_group_name_H-M   'P 1'
#
loop_
_entity.id
_entity.type
_entity.pdbx_description
1 polymer ?
#
loop_
_entity_poly.entity_id
_entity_poly.type
_entity_poly.pdbx_seq_one_letter_code
_entity_poly.pdbx_strand_id
1 'polypeptide(L)'
;MNIGTIRNETNLEAVFYHDKCDAYDYLISIACGAAAGLVDIFLVGSPADSKLLHWTDAQVDKTVMLFAKTCGWSPREGKENSAASAIGFLEKKFPVNYDQRHSGDVGGLFPMSAKNHHMKSLAHSPDIIGLFFSVLNQFTSTSSFLHNGQLITIQTETYELQGHDFISKLFCGTANWFGHIMSDVAGSSGAVGRGSGVVIPFYELFQLCDFGSFPVGQHRNTLATVATKVFQEGYDARFGLTMAIPVVLCDLSIKLIWAIKRYFYYKRPLRECIPSKRHDDLRIMLIIGNGMLCLMDGADAAIRSGGNCVNFFLRLNIVAWYRLLFLVFREVCIRLGISFPLQKQLDAYIRINEALALYLEQLEELDAELFRKETEQYNQLLVMMEAADTEDDLNILLRNEYKSLGLALPYSGDFDDFMNDASSSLEFT
;
A
#
# COMPACT_ATOMS: atom_id res chain seq x y z
N MET A 1 -13.52 11.25 43.62
CA MET A 1 -13.22 11.34 42.17
C MET A 1 -14.50 10.98 41.41
N ASN A 2 -15.04 11.89 40.60
CA ASN A 2 -16.40 11.80 40.06
C ASN A 2 -16.41 10.92 38.79
N ILE A 3 -17.20 9.84 38.78
CA ILE A 3 -17.32 8.85 37.69
C ILE A 3 -17.80 9.50 36.37
N GLY A 4 -18.36 10.71 36.42
CA GLY A 4 -18.75 11.49 35.25
C GLY A 4 -17.60 12.01 34.38
N THR A 5 -16.36 12.09 34.89
CA THR A 5 -15.24 12.70 34.14
C THR A 5 -14.61 11.73 33.12
N ILE A 6 -14.75 10.41 33.31
CA ILE A 6 -14.17 9.38 32.43
C ILE A 6 -14.91 9.29 31.08
N ARG A 7 -16.16 9.77 31.01
CA ARG A 7 -16.98 9.65 29.79
C ARG A 7 -16.65 10.64 28.67
N ASN A 8 -15.79 11.64 28.94
CA ASN A 8 -15.45 12.70 27.99
C ASN A 8 -14.15 12.45 27.20
N GLU A 9 -13.40 11.39 27.50
CA GLU A 9 -12.18 11.04 26.74
C GLU A 9 -12.47 10.32 25.42
N THR A 10 -13.69 9.79 25.25
CA THR A 10 -14.11 8.97 24.10
C THR A 10 -14.15 9.67 22.73
N ASN A 11 -13.62 10.89 22.57
CA ASN A 11 -13.70 11.62 21.29
C ASN A 11 -12.54 12.58 20.97
N LEU A 12 -11.49 12.67 21.79
CA LEU A 12 -10.37 13.58 21.49
C LEU A 12 -9.55 13.11 20.28
N GLU A 13 -9.28 11.80 20.18
CA GLU A 13 -8.56 11.23 19.03
C GLU A 13 -9.29 11.47 17.69
N ALA A 14 -10.62 11.37 17.69
CA ALA A 14 -11.44 11.60 16.50
C ALA A 14 -11.33 13.05 15.99
N VAL A 15 -11.20 14.03 16.88
CA VAL A 15 -11.06 15.45 16.52
C VAL A 15 -9.74 15.72 15.79
N PHE A 16 -8.65 15.05 16.17
CA PHE A 16 -7.34 15.26 15.56
C PHE A 16 -7.21 14.71 14.14
N TYR A 17 -8.11 13.83 13.72
CA TYR A 17 -8.16 13.37 12.32
C TYR A 17 -8.83 14.38 11.39
N HIS A 18 -9.55 15.36 11.93
CA HIS A 18 -10.30 16.37 11.17
C HIS A 18 -9.65 17.76 11.17
N ASP A 19 -8.36 17.83 11.48
CA ASP A 19 -7.58 19.06 11.39
C ASP A 19 -7.58 19.58 9.95
N LYS A 20 -7.67 20.91 9.80
CA LYS A 20 -7.62 21.58 8.50
C LYS A 20 -6.20 22.00 8.18
N CYS A 21 -5.83 21.94 6.90
CA CYS A 21 -4.56 22.48 6.43
C CYS A 21 -4.42 23.96 6.75
N ASP A 22 -3.27 24.35 7.29
CA ASP A 22 -2.84 25.75 7.37
C ASP A 22 -1.98 26.16 6.17
N ALA A 23 -1.56 27.42 6.14
CA ALA A 23 -0.75 27.97 5.04
C ALA A 23 0.58 27.23 4.83
N TYR A 24 1.20 26.74 5.91
CA TYR A 24 2.46 25.99 5.83
C TYR A 24 2.24 24.59 5.25
N ASP A 25 1.10 23.94 5.54
CA ASP A 25 0.77 22.65 4.95
C ASP A 25 0.68 22.73 3.42
N TYR A 26 0.03 23.78 2.90
CA TYR A 26 -0.02 24.02 1.46
C TYR A 26 1.37 24.30 0.87
N LEU A 27 2.16 25.14 1.55
CA LEU A 27 3.52 25.46 1.10
C LEU A 27 4.43 24.23 1.06
N ILE A 28 4.38 23.40 2.10
CA ILE A 28 5.12 22.12 2.19
C ILE A 28 4.71 21.20 1.05
N SER A 29 3.41 21.08 0.81
CA SER A 29 2.85 20.21 -0.24
C SER A 29 3.32 20.64 -1.62
N ILE A 30 3.22 21.93 -1.93
CA ILE A 30 3.69 22.50 -3.19
C ILE A 30 5.20 22.32 -3.34
N ALA A 31 5.98 22.57 -2.29
CA ALA A 31 7.44 22.41 -2.34
C ALA A 31 7.86 20.96 -2.58
N CYS A 32 7.23 19.99 -1.90
CA CYS A 32 7.48 18.56 -2.12
C CYS A 32 7.08 18.12 -3.53
N GLY A 33 5.90 18.56 -3.99
CA GLY A 33 5.42 18.28 -5.35
C GLY A 33 6.33 18.88 -6.41
N ALA A 34 6.82 20.10 -6.21
CA ALA A 34 7.75 20.76 -7.11
C ALA A 34 9.12 20.04 -7.15
N ALA A 35 9.66 19.64 -6.00
CA ALA A 35 10.90 18.87 -5.93
C ALA A 35 10.77 17.53 -6.67
N ALA A 36 9.66 16.81 -6.48
CA ALA A 36 9.36 15.60 -7.23
C ALA A 36 9.19 15.86 -8.73
N GLY A 37 8.55 16.97 -9.12
CA GLY A 37 8.40 17.39 -10.52
C GLY A 37 9.74 17.67 -11.18
N LEU A 38 10.70 18.26 -10.47
CA LEU A 38 12.06 18.44 -10.98
C LEU A 38 12.76 17.09 -11.19
N VAL A 39 12.60 16.13 -10.26
CA VAL A 39 13.13 14.77 -10.42
C VAL A 39 12.52 14.10 -11.65
N ASP A 40 11.21 14.23 -11.83
CA ASP A 40 10.51 13.69 -12.98
C ASP A 40 11.05 14.27 -14.30
N ILE A 41 11.11 15.59 -14.41
CA ILE A 41 11.59 16.31 -15.61
C ILE A 41 13.04 15.95 -15.96
N PHE A 42 13.95 15.96 -14.97
CA PHE A 42 15.39 15.88 -15.23
C PHE A 42 15.99 14.48 -15.13
N LEU A 43 15.33 13.56 -14.41
CA LEU A 43 15.84 12.21 -14.15
C LEU A 43 14.95 11.10 -14.75
N VAL A 44 13.62 11.29 -14.79
CA VAL A 44 12.70 10.34 -15.45
C VAL A 44 12.62 10.62 -16.94
N GLY A 45 12.20 11.81 -17.37
CA GLY A 45 12.14 12.21 -18.78
C GLY A 45 11.29 11.27 -19.64
N SER A 46 11.76 10.94 -20.84
CA SER A 46 11.19 9.90 -21.71
C SER A 46 12.04 8.63 -21.69
N PRO A 47 11.53 7.48 -22.17
CA PRO A 47 12.33 6.25 -22.25
C PRO A 47 13.67 6.41 -22.99
N ALA A 48 13.76 7.32 -23.96
CA ALA A 48 14.96 7.53 -24.77
C ALA A 48 16.05 8.37 -24.05
N ASP A 49 15.68 9.27 -23.15
CA ASP A 49 16.59 10.21 -22.46
C ASP A 49 16.60 10.05 -20.93
N SER A 50 15.93 9.02 -20.40
CA SER A 50 15.84 8.75 -18.97
C SER A 50 17.20 8.41 -18.35
N LYS A 51 17.51 9.04 -17.22
CA LYS A 51 18.73 8.75 -16.43
C LYS A 51 18.53 7.64 -15.42
N LEU A 52 17.29 7.44 -14.96
CA LEU A 52 16.94 6.45 -13.94
C LEU A 52 16.53 5.10 -14.54
N LEU A 53 16.16 5.05 -15.82
CA LEU A 53 15.68 3.82 -16.46
C LEU A 53 16.70 2.67 -16.42
N HIS A 54 17.99 2.95 -16.63
CA HIS A 54 19.01 1.91 -16.54
C HIS A 54 19.09 1.30 -15.12
N TRP A 55 18.85 2.10 -14.09
CA TRP A 55 18.84 1.60 -12.72
C TRP A 55 17.64 0.70 -12.46
N THR A 56 16.44 1.07 -12.93
CA THR A 56 15.22 0.26 -12.76
C THR A 56 15.27 -1.02 -13.61
N ASP A 57 15.73 -0.94 -14.85
CA ASP A 57 15.99 -2.12 -15.70
C ASP A 57 16.91 -3.12 -14.98
N ALA A 58 18.02 -2.64 -14.38
CA ALA A 58 18.93 -3.51 -13.63
C ALA A 58 18.30 -4.13 -12.37
N GLN A 59 17.34 -3.47 -11.71
CA GLN A 59 16.61 -4.09 -10.60
C GLN A 59 15.63 -5.16 -11.07
N VAL A 60 14.98 -4.93 -12.22
CA VAL A 60 14.07 -5.91 -12.83
C VAL A 60 14.86 -7.15 -13.26
N ASP A 61 16.00 -6.98 -13.93
CA ASP A 61 16.89 -8.07 -14.32
C ASP A 61 17.31 -8.94 -13.13
N LYS A 62 17.72 -8.30 -12.03
CA LYS A 62 18.06 -9.01 -10.78
C LYS A 62 16.89 -9.78 -10.21
N THR A 63 15.69 -9.19 -10.25
CA THR A 63 14.46 -9.83 -9.76
C THR A 63 14.12 -11.06 -10.60
N VAL A 64 14.20 -10.94 -11.93
CA VAL A 64 14.01 -12.06 -12.87
C VAL A 64 15.03 -13.17 -12.62
N MET A 65 16.31 -12.82 -12.47
CA MET A 65 17.36 -13.79 -12.16
C MET A 65 17.13 -14.49 -10.81
N LEU A 66 16.71 -13.76 -9.78
CA LEU A 66 16.40 -14.34 -8.47
C LEU A 66 15.21 -15.30 -8.56
N PHE A 67 14.15 -14.90 -9.26
CA PHE A 67 12.99 -15.75 -9.53
C PHE A 67 13.35 -16.99 -10.36
N ALA A 68 14.23 -16.85 -11.36
CA ALA A 68 14.74 -17.97 -12.12
C ALA A 68 15.50 -18.96 -11.20
N LYS A 69 16.35 -18.46 -10.30
CA LYS A 69 17.07 -19.30 -9.31
C LYS A 69 16.11 -20.05 -8.40
N THR A 70 15.07 -19.41 -7.87
CA THR A 70 14.06 -20.11 -7.05
C THR A 70 13.29 -21.15 -7.86
N CYS A 71 13.16 -20.94 -9.16
CA CYS A 71 12.60 -21.89 -10.10
C CYS A 71 13.59 -23.00 -10.56
N GLY A 72 14.82 -23.05 -10.02
CA GLY A 72 15.81 -24.07 -10.36
C GLY A 72 16.69 -23.75 -11.57
N TRP A 73 16.82 -22.48 -11.94
CA TRP A 73 17.76 -22.04 -12.96
C TRP A 73 19.19 -22.28 -12.50
N SER A 74 19.91 -23.15 -13.23
CA SER A 74 21.34 -23.39 -13.06
C SER A 74 22.10 -22.82 -14.25
N PRO A 75 22.69 -21.62 -14.14
CA PRO A 75 23.47 -21.03 -15.22
C PRO A 75 24.71 -21.86 -15.55
N ARG A 76 25.13 -21.81 -16.82
CA ARG A 76 26.45 -22.31 -17.24
C ARG A 76 27.53 -21.35 -16.74
N GLU A 77 28.75 -21.85 -16.61
CA GLU A 77 29.92 -21.05 -16.25
C GLU A 77 30.03 -19.81 -17.18
N GLY A 78 30.16 -18.64 -16.58
CA GLY A 78 30.21 -17.34 -17.28
C GLY A 78 28.84 -16.73 -17.64
N LYS A 79 27.72 -17.37 -17.29
CA LYS A 79 26.35 -16.85 -17.47
C LYS A 79 25.59 -16.62 -16.18
N GLU A 80 26.27 -16.62 -15.04
CA GLU A 80 25.68 -16.50 -13.70
C GLU A 80 24.93 -15.18 -13.51
N ASN A 81 25.38 -14.14 -14.21
CA ASN A 81 24.80 -12.79 -14.20
C ASN A 81 24.09 -12.44 -15.52
N SER A 82 23.70 -13.43 -16.32
CA SER A 82 23.03 -13.21 -17.60
C SER A 82 21.51 -13.22 -17.43
N ALA A 83 20.90 -12.04 -17.43
CA ALA A 83 19.43 -11.89 -17.46
C ALA A 83 18.81 -12.63 -18.66
N ALA A 84 19.41 -12.50 -19.85
CA ALA A 84 18.95 -13.22 -21.04
C ALA A 84 18.93 -14.75 -20.86
N SER A 85 19.91 -15.32 -20.15
CA SER A 85 19.93 -16.76 -19.86
C SER A 85 18.87 -17.16 -18.83
N ALA A 86 18.53 -16.29 -17.88
CA ALA A 86 17.46 -16.51 -16.92
C ALA A 86 16.08 -16.42 -17.61
N ILE A 87 15.86 -15.39 -18.43
CA ILE A 87 14.66 -15.21 -19.25
C ILE A 87 14.43 -16.44 -20.13
N GLY A 88 15.44 -16.87 -20.89
CA GLY A 88 15.31 -18.04 -21.77
C GLY A 88 15.11 -19.37 -21.04
N PHE A 89 15.43 -19.44 -19.73
CA PHE A 89 15.05 -20.58 -18.89
C PHE A 89 13.58 -20.51 -18.47
N LEU A 90 13.12 -19.32 -18.04
CA LEU A 90 11.74 -19.08 -17.63
C LEU A 90 10.76 -19.26 -18.79
N GLU A 91 11.07 -18.73 -19.98
CA GLU A 91 10.29 -18.90 -21.23
C GLU A 91 10.04 -20.40 -21.53
N LYS A 92 11.02 -21.27 -21.25
CA LYS A 92 10.90 -22.72 -21.45
C LYS A 92 10.18 -23.43 -20.31
N LYS A 93 10.32 -22.93 -19.09
CA LYS A 93 9.74 -23.52 -17.88
C LYS A 93 8.25 -23.21 -17.76
N PHE A 94 7.84 -22.04 -18.23
CA PHE A 94 6.46 -21.55 -18.18
C PHE A 94 5.90 -21.32 -19.59
N PRO A 95 5.78 -22.39 -20.41
CA PRO A 95 5.25 -22.25 -21.75
C PRO A 95 3.76 -21.91 -21.70
N VAL A 96 3.28 -21.14 -22.66
CA VAL A 96 1.87 -20.75 -22.80
C VAL A 96 1.46 -20.83 -24.26
N ASN A 97 0.18 -21.07 -24.54
CA ASN A 97 -0.35 -21.19 -25.90
C ASN A 97 -0.66 -19.85 -26.58
N TYR A 98 -0.59 -18.74 -25.84
CA TYR A 98 -0.95 -17.40 -26.30
C TYR A 98 0.25 -16.47 -26.58
N ASP A 99 1.46 -17.02 -26.69
CA ASP A 99 2.73 -16.31 -26.94
C ASP A 99 3.03 -16.14 -28.45
N GLN A 100 2.04 -15.68 -29.24
CA GLN A 100 2.25 -15.38 -30.66
C GLN A 100 3.08 -14.10 -30.81
N ARG A 101 4.15 -14.13 -31.62
CA ARG A 101 5.19 -13.10 -31.65
C ARG A 101 5.04 -12.11 -32.79
N HIS A 102 4.47 -12.54 -33.91
CA HIS A 102 4.31 -11.71 -35.10
C HIS A 102 3.08 -12.09 -35.92
N SER A 103 2.70 -11.24 -36.89
CA SER A 103 1.52 -11.45 -37.74
C SER A 103 1.43 -12.84 -38.38
N GLY A 104 2.56 -13.48 -38.70
CA GLY A 104 2.58 -14.83 -39.26
C GLY A 104 1.99 -15.89 -38.32
N ASP A 105 2.17 -15.75 -37.01
CA ASP A 105 1.70 -16.72 -36.00
C ASP A 105 0.18 -16.66 -35.82
N VAL A 106 -0.43 -15.53 -36.23
CA VAL A 106 -1.88 -15.30 -36.22
C VAL A 106 -2.47 -15.38 -37.62
N GLY A 107 -1.77 -16.00 -38.58
CA GLY A 107 -2.26 -16.18 -39.95
C GLY A 107 -2.48 -14.88 -40.73
N GLY A 108 -1.81 -13.79 -40.35
CA GLY A 108 -1.94 -12.48 -40.98
C GLY A 108 -3.23 -11.72 -40.65
N LEU A 109 -4.00 -12.14 -39.64
CA LEU A 109 -5.28 -11.53 -39.27
C LEU A 109 -5.18 -10.04 -38.91
N PHE A 110 -4.08 -9.64 -38.27
CA PHE A 110 -3.80 -8.24 -37.92
C PHE A 110 -2.29 -8.00 -37.81
N PRO A 111 -1.81 -6.74 -37.97
CA PRO A 111 -0.40 -6.42 -37.85
C PRO A 111 0.11 -6.54 -36.40
N MET A 112 1.09 -7.40 -36.19
CA MET A 112 1.77 -7.61 -34.91
C MET A 112 3.26 -7.91 -35.12
N SER A 113 4.08 -7.52 -34.16
CA SER A 113 5.51 -7.79 -34.13
C SER A 113 5.99 -8.04 -32.70
N ALA A 114 7.23 -8.52 -32.58
CA ALA A 114 7.87 -8.74 -31.28
C ALA A 114 7.90 -7.47 -30.39
N LYS A 115 7.78 -6.27 -30.99
CA LYS A 115 7.75 -5.00 -30.26
C LYS A 115 6.40 -4.64 -29.64
N ASN A 116 5.30 -5.28 -30.05
CA ASN A 116 3.96 -4.92 -29.57
C ASN A 116 3.08 -6.10 -29.17
N HIS A 117 3.53 -7.34 -29.36
CA HIS A 117 2.72 -8.51 -29.03
C HIS A 117 2.34 -8.57 -27.53
N HIS A 118 3.23 -8.21 -26.60
CA HIS A 118 2.91 -8.12 -25.17
C HIS A 118 1.82 -7.08 -24.83
N MET A 119 1.63 -6.07 -25.68
CA MET A 119 0.51 -5.14 -25.54
C MET A 119 -0.75 -5.68 -26.21
N LYS A 120 -0.62 -6.35 -27.35
CA LYS A 120 -1.74 -6.86 -28.14
C LYS A 120 -2.41 -8.07 -27.53
N SER A 121 -1.63 -9.04 -27.08
CA SER A 121 -2.12 -10.26 -26.44
C SER A 121 -2.45 -9.95 -24.99
N LEU A 122 -3.74 -10.04 -24.64
CA LEU A 122 -4.26 -9.63 -23.34
C LEU A 122 -3.62 -10.39 -22.17
N ALA A 123 -3.27 -11.65 -22.41
CA ALA A 123 -2.70 -12.53 -21.39
C ALA A 123 -1.30 -12.09 -20.89
N HIS A 124 -0.60 -11.20 -21.61
CA HIS A 124 0.71 -10.66 -21.17
C HIS A 124 0.60 -9.40 -20.30
N SER A 125 -0.61 -8.88 -20.04
CA SER A 125 -0.78 -7.74 -19.16
C SER A 125 -0.63 -8.15 -17.69
N PRO A 126 0.23 -7.49 -16.88
CA PRO A 126 0.47 -7.85 -15.49
C PRO A 126 -0.63 -7.30 -14.56
N ASP A 127 -1.88 -7.67 -14.84
CA ASP A 127 -3.06 -7.26 -14.07
C ASP A 127 -4.15 -8.36 -14.06
N ILE A 128 -5.28 -8.04 -13.44
CA ILE A 128 -6.38 -9.00 -13.26
C ILE A 128 -7.06 -9.37 -14.59
N ILE A 129 -7.04 -8.49 -15.59
CA ILE A 129 -7.61 -8.76 -16.91
C ILE A 129 -6.67 -9.71 -17.65
N GLY A 130 -5.36 -9.46 -17.61
CA GLY A 130 -4.39 -10.37 -18.19
C GLY A 130 -4.39 -11.75 -17.53
N LEU A 131 -4.51 -11.82 -16.21
CA LEU A 131 -4.68 -13.10 -15.50
C LEU A 131 -5.96 -13.83 -15.96
N PHE A 132 -7.08 -13.13 -16.06
CA PHE A 132 -8.34 -13.71 -16.51
C PHE A 132 -8.20 -14.31 -17.92
N PHE A 133 -7.67 -13.54 -18.87
CA PHE A 133 -7.50 -14.01 -20.24
C PHE A 133 -6.46 -15.12 -20.35
N SER A 134 -5.37 -15.06 -19.58
CA SER A 134 -4.40 -16.15 -19.53
C SER A 134 -5.04 -17.46 -19.09
N VAL A 135 -5.78 -17.46 -17.98
CA VAL A 135 -6.45 -18.68 -17.50
C VAL A 135 -7.47 -19.15 -18.53
N LEU A 136 -8.31 -18.26 -19.04
CA LEU A 136 -9.29 -18.60 -20.07
C LEU A 136 -8.63 -19.23 -21.30
N ASN A 137 -7.59 -18.60 -21.83
CA ASN A 137 -6.88 -19.01 -23.03
C ASN A 137 -6.20 -20.37 -22.86
N GLN A 138 -5.62 -20.66 -21.70
CA GLN A 138 -5.04 -21.96 -21.43
C GLN A 138 -6.12 -23.06 -21.31
N PHE A 139 -7.28 -22.76 -20.72
CA PHE A 139 -8.40 -23.72 -20.61
C PHE A 139 -9.07 -24.01 -21.95
N THR A 140 -9.19 -23.02 -22.82
CA THR A 140 -9.91 -23.16 -24.10
C THR A 140 -8.99 -23.41 -25.28
N SER A 141 -7.67 -23.48 -25.08
CA SER A 141 -6.67 -23.55 -26.15
C SER A 141 -6.85 -22.42 -27.18
N THR A 142 -7.08 -21.19 -26.70
CA THR A 142 -7.23 -19.98 -27.53
C THR A 142 -6.16 -18.95 -27.21
N SER A 143 -6.08 -17.88 -28.00
CA SER A 143 -5.32 -16.67 -27.67
C SER A 143 -6.18 -15.44 -27.98
N SER A 144 -6.23 -14.49 -27.05
CA SER A 144 -7.11 -13.31 -27.13
C SER A 144 -6.31 -12.01 -27.24
N PHE A 145 -6.61 -11.23 -28.26
CA PHE A 145 -5.90 -10.00 -28.62
C PHE A 145 -6.84 -8.80 -28.66
N LEU A 146 -6.30 -7.63 -28.34
CA LEU A 146 -6.91 -6.34 -28.67
C LEU A 146 -6.20 -5.70 -29.85
N HIS A 147 -6.98 -5.24 -30.81
CA HIS A 147 -6.49 -4.43 -31.92
C HIS A 147 -7.56 -3.45 -32.39
N ASN A 148 -7.26 -2.15 -32.34
CA ASN A 148 -8.10 -1.06 -32.88
C ASN A 148 -9.57 -1.21 -32.50
N GLY A 149 -9.87 -1.31 -31.20
CA GLY A 149 -11.23 -1.40 -30.68
C GLY A 149 -11.85 -2.79 -30.72
N GLN A 150 -11.18 -3.79 -31.30
CA GLN A 150 -11.72 -5.14 -31.47
C GLN A 150 -11.01 -6.16 -30.57
N LEU A 151 -11.81 -7.05 -29.98
CA LEU A 151 -11.34 -8.27 -29.34
C LEU A 151 -11.31 -9.39 -30.37
N ILE A 152 -10.12 -9.90 -30.66
CA ILE A 152 -9.88 -10.96 -31.64
C ILE A 152 -9.42 -12.20 -30.86
N THR A 153 -10.15 -13.30 -30.95
CA THR A 153 -9.75 -14.57 -30.33
C THR A 153 -9.50 -15.61 -31.41
N ILE A 154 -8.35 -16.25 -31.36
CA ILE A 154 -7.95 -17.30 -32.30
C ILE A 154 -7.80 -18.64 -31.58
N GLN A 155 -7.96 -19.73 -32.33
CA GLN A 155 -7.63 -21.05 -31.82
C GLN A 155 -6.12 -21.26 -31.90
N THR A 156 -5.58 -21.96 -30.91
CA THR A 156 -4.17 -22.31 -30.80
C THR A 156 -4.00 -23.83 -30.81
N GLU A 157 -2.76 -24.31 -30.84
CA GLU A 157 -2.52 -25.73 -30.60
C GLU A 157 -3.08 -26.16 -29.24
N THR A 158 -3.47 -27.43 -29.12
CA THR A 158 -4.05 -27.96 -27.89
C THR A 158 -3.07 -27.77 -26.74
N TYR A 159 -3.50 -27.03 -25.72
CA TYR A 159 -2.69 -26.74 -24.54
C TYR A 159 -3.14 -27.63 -23.38
N GLU A 160 -2.25 -28.49 -22.91
CA GLU A 160 -2.54 -29.37 -21.78
C GLU A 160 -2.30 -28.65 -20.45
N LEU A 161 -3.40 -28.28 -19.78
CA LEU A 161 -3.32 -27.68 -18.45
C LEU A 161 -3.00 -28.72 -17.38
N GLN A 162 -1.94 -28.46 -16.60
CA GLN A 162 -1.55 -29.30 -15.47
C GLN A 162 -2.60 -29.25 -14.35
N GLY A 163 -2.89 -30.40 -13.72
CA GLY A 163 -3.86 -30.53 -12.62
C GLY A 163 -4.88 -31.66 -12.85
N HIS A 164 -5.27 -32.35 -11.77
CA HIS A 164 -6.17 -33.51 -11.84
C HIS A 164 -7.66 -33.14 -11.77
N ASP A 165 -7.97 -31.94 -11.29
CA ASP A 165 -9.32 -31.41 -11.10
C ASP A 165 -9.38 -29.93 -11.50
N PHE A 166 -10.57 -29.34 -11.48
CA PHE A 166 -10.76 -27.94 -11.88
C PHE A 166 -9.97 -26.94 -11.01
N ILE A 167 -9.92 -27.14 -9.69
CA ILE A 167 -9.25 -26.22 -8.76
C ILE A 167 -7.73 -26.32 -8.92
N SER A 168 -7.19 -27.53 -9.00
CA SER A 168 -5.75 -27.71 -9.26
C SER A 168 -5.35 -27.14 -10.62
N LYS A 169 -6.17 -27.31 -11.65
CA LYS A 169 -5.99 -26.67 -12.97
C LYS A 169 -5.97 -25.15 -12.89
N LEU A 170 -6.94 -24.56 -12.21
CA LEU A 170 -7.00 -23.10 -12.01
C LEU A 170 -5.74 -22.57 -11.31
N PHE A 171 -5.28 -23.25 -10.26
CA PHE A 171 -4.04 -22.90 -9.56
C PHE A 171 -2.81 -23.02 -10.47
N CYS A 172 -2.65 -24.14 -11.18
CA CYS A 172 -1.53 -24.35 -12.10
C CYS A 172 -1.51 -23.33 -13.23
N GLY A 173 -2.65 -23.02 -13.85
CA GLY A 173 -2.74 -21.99 -14.89
C GLY A 173 -2.38 -20.59 -14.37
N THR A 174 -2.80 -20.26 -13.15
CA THR A 174 -2.44 -19.00 -12.46
C THR A 174 -0.93 -18.92 -12.16
N ALA A 175 -0.36 -19.99 -11.62
CA ALA A 175 1.07 -20.05 -11.32
C ALA A 175 1.93 -20.00 -12.59
N ASN A 176 1.50 -20.67 -13.65
CA ASN A 176 2.16 -20.66 -14.94
C ASN A 176 2.15 -19.25 -15.57
N TRP A 177 1.02 -18.56 -15.51
CA TRP A 177 0.92 -17.16 -15.92
C TRP A 177 1.90 -16.26 -15.18
N PHE A 178 1.99 -16.39 -13.85
CA PHE A 178 2.93 -15.61 -13.06
C PHE A 178 4.38 -15.85 -13.49
N GLY A 179 4.75 -17.11 -13.72
CA GLY A 179 6.08 -17.48 -14.21
C GLY A 179 6.39 -16.94 -15.61
N HIS A 180 5.39 -16.92 -16.50
CA HIS A 180 5.48 -16.40 -17.85
C HIS A 180 5.60 -14.86 -17.89
N ILE A 181 4.78 -14.13 -17.13
CA ILE A 181 4.91 -12.68 -16.99
C ILE A 181 6.30 -12.29 -16.44
N MET A 182 6.84 -13.11 -15.53
CA MET A 182 8.18 -12.88 -15.01
C MET A 182 9.31 -13.09 -16.03
N SER A 183 9.13 -13.89 -17.09
CA SER A 183 10.09 -13.88 -18.21
C SER A 183 9.97 -12.59 -19.01
N ASP A 184 8.75 -12.14 -19.26
CA ASP A 184 8.47 -11.07 -20.22
C ASP A 184 8.76 -9.67 -19.66
N VAL A 185 8.71 -9.48 -18.34
CA VAL A 185 8.88 -8.16 -17.71
C VAL A 185 10.25 -7.53 -17.97
N ALA A 186 11.31 -8.35 -18.05
CA ALA A 186 12.67 -7.90 -18.36
C ALA A 186 12.92 -7.76 -19.88
N GLY A 187 11.95 -8.10 -20.72
CA GLY A 187 12.09 -8.18 -22.17
C GLY A 187 12.44 -9.60 -22.64
N SER A 188 12.84 -9.72 -23.90
CA SER A 188 13.09 -11.03 -24.53
C SER A 188 14.57 -11.40 -24.56
N SER A 189 14.86 -12.69 -24.36
CA SER A 189 16.21 -13.26 -24.41
C SER A 189 16.93 -13.10 -25.76
N GLY A 190 16.19 -12.90 -26.85
CA GLY A 190 16.71 -12.80 -28.23
C GLY A 190 16.65 -11.39 -28.85
N ALA A 191 16.21 -10.37 -28.10
CA ALA A 191 16.08 -9.02 -28.64
C ALA A 191 17.44 -8.32 -28.80
N VAL A 192 17.58 -7.51 -29.86
CA VAL A 192 18.69 -6.56 -29.97
C VAL A 192 18.36 -5.34 -29.09
N GLY A 193 19.13 -5.14 -28.03
CA GLY A 193 18.90 -4.08 -27.05
C GLY A 193 17.97 -4.51 -25.92
N ARG A 194 17.13 -3.58 -25.45
CA ARG A 194 16.31 -3.72 -24.22
C ARG A 194 15.12 -4.69 -24.34
N GLY A 195 14.72 -5.06 -25.56
CA GLY A 195 13.51 -5.84 -25.82
C GLY A 195 12.22 -5.12 -25.41
N SER A 196 11.06 -5.65 -25.82
CA SER A 196 9.76 -5.16 -25.35
C SER A 196 9.44 -5.86 -24.04
N GLY A 197 9.29 -5.11 -22.95
CA GLY A 197 8.78 -5.65 -21.68
C GLY A 197 7.27 -5.87 -21.73
N VAL A 198 6.65 -6.24 -20.62
CA VAL A 198 5.17 -6.23 -20.50
C VAL A 198 4.64 -4.81 -20.34
N VAL A 199 3.37 -4.61 -20.65
CA VAL A 199 2.72 -3.30 -20.47
C VAL A 199 2.67 -2.88 -18.99
N ILE A 200 2.57 -1.58 -18.76
CA ILE A 200 2.14 -1.06 -17.44
C ILE A 200 0.73 -1.63 -17.19
N PRO A 201 0.39 -2.10 -15.97
CA PRO A 201 -0.93 -2.64 -15.66
C PRO A 201 -2.08 -1.79 -16.23
N PHE A 202 -3.03 -2.43 -16.90
CA PHE A 202 -4.19 -1.85 -17.59
C PHE A 202 -3.91 -0.98 -18.82
N TYR A 203 -2.66 -0.83 -19.24
CA TYR A 203 -2.31 0.00 -20.41
C TYR A 203 -2.76 -0.65 -21.73
N GLU A 204 -2.91 -1.97 -21.79
CA GLU A 204 -3.44 -2.68 -22.96
C GLU A 204 -4.86 -2.22 -23.33
N LEU A 205 -5.65 -1.76 -22.35
CA LEU A 205 -7.02 -1.31 -22.57
C LEU A 205 -7.10 -0.05 -23.43
N PHE A 206 -6.02 0.73 -23.57
CA PHE A 206 -5.99 1.82 -24.53
C PHE A 206 -6.22 1.36 -25.97
N GLN A 207 -6.00 0.08 -26.28
CA GLN A 207 -6.33 -0.48 -27.60
C GLN A 207 -7.84 -0.54 -27.87
N LEU A 208 -8.69 -0.49 -26.84
CA LEU A 208 -10.14 -0.34 -27.01
C LEU A 208 -10.53 1.09 -27.41
N CYS A 209 -9.66 2.06 -27.18
CA CYS A 209 -9.91 3.47 -27.50
C CYS A 209 -9.63 3.78 -28.98
N ASP A 210 -10.37 3.14 -29.89
CA ASP A 210 -10.27 3.41 -31.33
C ASP A 210 -11.08 4.66 -31.74
N PHE A 211 -10.77 5.77 -31.08
CA PHE A 211 -11.37 7.07 -31.37
C PHE A 211 -10.34 8.18 -31.26
N GLY A 212 -10.76 9.37 -31.68
CA GLY A 212 -9.91 10.56 -31.71
C GLY A 212 -9.00 10.60 -32.94
N SER A 213 -8.35 11.74 -33.10
CA SER A 213 -7.47 12.00 -34.24
C SER A 213 -6.30 12.81 -33.73
N PHE A 214 -5.17 12.15 -33.51
CA PHE A 214 -4.00 12.74 -32.85
C PHE A 214 -2.83 12.89 -33.83
N PRO A 215 -2.15 14.04 -33.86
CA PRO A 215 -1.03 14.27 -34.76
C PRO A 215 0.21 13.46 -34.35
N VAL A 216 0.72 12.64 -35.27
CA VAL A 216 1.97 11.87 -35.12
C VAL A 216 2.78 12.07 -36.39
N GLY A 217 3.71 13.03 -36.36
CA GLY A 217 4.40 13.49 -37.57
C GLY A 217 3.41 14.05 -38.59
N GLN A 218 3.43 13.53 -39.82
CA GLN A 218 2.53 13.97 -40.90
C GLN A 218 1.18 13.22 -40.92
N HIS A 219 1.00 12.19 -40.08
CA HIS A 219 -0.20 11.36 -40.07
C HIS A 219 -1.03 11.60 -38.81
N ARG A 220 -2.33 11.33 -38.90
CA ARG A 220 -3.24 11.34 -37.75
C ARG A 220 -3.61 9.92 -37.36
N ASN A 221 -3.57 9.62 -36.07
CA ASN A 221 -3.81 8.28 -35.53
C ASN A 221 -4.89 8.31 -34.43
N THR A 222 -5.55 7.18 -34.20
CA THR A 222 -6.47 7.01 -33.06
C THR A 222 -5.69 6.86 -31.75
N LEU A 223 -6.35 7.02 -30.60
CA LEU A 223 -5.70 6.86 -29.29
C LEU A 223 -5.07 5.46 -29.14
N ALA A 224 -5.77 4.40 -29.57
CA ALA A 224 -5.25 3.03 -29.60
C ALA A 224 -3.92 2.92 -30.36
N THR A 225 -3.81 3.57 -31.52
CA THR A 225 -2.59 3.55 -32.33
C THR A 225 -1.48 4.39 -31.69
N VAL A 226 -1.81 5.53 -31.08
CA VAL A 226 -0.83 6.35 -30.34
C VAL A 226 -0.27 5.58 -29.15
N ALA A 227 -1.11 4.96 -28.32
CA ALA A 227 -0.68 4.15 -27.18
C ALA A 227 0.22 2.99 -27.61
N THR A 228 -0.12 2.31 -28.71
CA THR A 228 0.73 1.24 -29.27
C THR A 228 2.12 1.76 -29.64
N LYS A 229 2.20 2.94 -30.27
CA LYS A 229 3.49 3.56 -30.62
C LYS A 229 4.30 3.97 -29.40
N VAL A 230 3.64 4.56 -28.39
CA VAL A 230 4.28 4.95 -27.13
C VAL A 230 4.88 3.73 -26.42
N PHE A 231 4.13 2.63 -26.33
CA PHE A 231 4.65 1.37 -25.78
C PHE A 231 5.86 0.84 -26.56
N GLN A 232 5.81 0.86 -27.91
CA GLN A 232 6.90 0.40 -28.77
C GLN A 232 8.22 1.18 -28.58
N GLU A 233 8.14 2.43 -28.12
CA GLU A 233 9.29 3.29 -27.81
C GLU A 233 9.81 3.09 -26.37
N GLY A 234 9.37 2.05 -25.67
CA GLY A 234 9.92 1.62 -24.39
C GLY A 234 9.12 2.05 -23.16
N TYR A 235 7.88 2.50 -23.34
CA TYR A 235 6.93 2.88 -22.27
C TYR A 235 6.27 1.63 -21.64
N ASP A 236 7.09 0.72 -21.15
CA ASP A 236 6.68 -0.57 -20.57
C ASP A 236 6.68 -0.54 -19.04
N ALA A 237 6.37 -1.67 -18.39
CA ALA A 237 6.31 -1.78 -16.93
C ALA A 237 7.59 -1.31 -16.22
N ARG A 238 8.77 -1.50 -16.82
CA ARG A 238 10.05 -1.07 -16.24
C ARG A 238 10.18 0.45 -16.24
N PHE A 239 9.74 1.11 -17.32
CA PHE A 239 9.61 2.57 -17.34
C PHE A 239 8.51 3.05 -16.38
N GLY A 240 7.44 2.27 -16.20
CA GLY A 240 6.45 2.46 -15.14
C GLY A 240 7.07 2.52 -13.73
N LEU A 241 8.04 1.64 -13.43
CA LEU A 241 8.79 1.69 -12.17
C LEU A 241 9.63 2.97 -12.06
N THR A 242 10.23 3.43 -13.16
CA THR A 242 10.98 4.70 -13.20
C THR A 242 10.06 5.88 -12.89
N MET A 243 8.90 5.93 -13.52
CA MET A 243 7.86 6.94 -13.30
C MET A 243 7.30 6.94 -11.87
N ALA A 244 7.31 5.80 -11.19
CA ALA A 244 6.85 5.70 -9.80
C ALA A 244 7.81 6.38 -8.79
N ILE A 245 9.10 6.56 -9.13
CA ILE A 245 10.11 7.15 -8.23
C ILE A 245 9.72 8.56 -7.75
N PRO A 246 9.45 9.55 -8.63
CA PRO A 246 9.04 10.89 -8.19
C PRO A 246 7.71 10.87 -7.42
N VAL A 247 6.79 9.97 -7.76
CA VAL A 247 5.52 9.82 -7.04
C VAL A 247 5.75 9.40 -5.60
N VAL A 248 6.56 8.35 -5.38
CA VAL A 248 6.94 7.88 -4.05
C VAL A 248 7.70 8.96 -3.28
N LEU A 249 8.63 9.67 -3.94
CA LEU A 249 9.38 10.77 -3.32
C LEU A 249 8.45 11.88 -2.83
N CYS A 250 7.49 12.32 -3.65
CA CYS A 250 6.49 13.31 -3.27
C CYS A 250 5.70 12.86 -2.04
N ASP A 251 5.13 11.64 -2.13
CA ASP A 251 4.27 11.06 -1.11
C ASP A 251 4.98 10.83 0.22
N LEU A 252 6.25 10.43 0.22
CA LEU A 252 7.03 10.19 1.43
C LEU A 252 7.51 11.50 2.04
N SER A 253 7.94 12.47 1.22
CA SER A 253 8.40 13.77 1.71
C SER A 253 7.28 14.53 2.42
N ILE A 254 6.07 14.53 1.84
CA ILE A 254 4.89 15.15 2.45
C ILE A 254 4.59 14.49 3.80
N LYS A 255 4.52 13.15 3.84
CA LYS A 255 4.22 12.40 5.07
C LYS A 255 5.26 12.65 6.16
N LEU A 256 6.54 12.68 5.79
CA LEU A 256 7.63 12.92 6.73
C LEU A 256 7.56 14.32 7.33
N ILE A 257 7.45 15.36 6.48
CA ILE A 257 7.41 16.75 6.97
C ILE A 257 6.13 17.01 7.76
N TRP A 258 5.00 16.45 7.34
CA TRP A 258 3.75 16.50 8.09
C TRP A 258 3.90 15.89 9.49
N ALA A 259 4.51 14.70 9.60
CA ALA A 259 4.73 14.04 10.89
C ALA A 259 5.66 14.86 11.80
N ILE A 260 6.76 15.40 11.24
CA ILE A 260 7.70 16.28 11.94
C ILE A 260 6.97 17.52 12.46
N LYS A 261 6.15 18.17 11.63
CA LYS A 261 5.38 19.35 12.01
C LYS A 261 4.40 19.03 13.15
N ARG A 262 3.65 17.93 13.07
CA ARG A 262 2.75 17.51 14.15
C ARG A 262 3.46 17.30 15.48
N TYR A 263 4.60 16.63 15.45
CA TYR A 263 5.34 16.34 16.67
C TYR A 263 5.97 17.61 17.28
N PHE A 264 6.67 18.40 16.47
CA PHE A 264 7.46 19.51 17.01
C PHE A 264 6.69 20.83 17.16
N TYR A 265 5.78 21.14 16.23
CA TYR A 265 5.02 22.39 16.25
C TYR A 265 3.75 22.24 17.10
N TYR A 266 2.95 21.21 16.84
CA TYR A 266 1.70 20.96 17.55
C TYR A 266 1.88 20.17 18.86
N LYS A 267 3.11 19.73 19.18
CA LYS A 267 3.44 18.97 20.40
C LYS A 267 2.56 17.74 20.61
N ARG A 268 2.19 17.06 19.51
CA ARG A 268 1.36 15.86 19.54
C ARG A 268 2.16 14.63 19.97
N PRO A 269 1.54 13.63 20.63
CA PRO A 269 2.17 12.34 20.87
C PRO A 269 2.63 11.67 19.56
N LEU A 270 3.73 10.90 19.62
CA LEU A 270 4.28 10.22 18.42
C LEU A 270 3.27 9.29 17.74
N ARG A 271 2.40 8.64 18.53
CA ARG A 271 1.35 7.74 18.02
C ARG A 271 0.38 8.47 17.07
N GLU A 272 0.05 9.73 17.37
CA GLU A 272 -0.82 10.58 16.54
C GLU A 272 -0.10 11.23 15.34
N CYS A 273 1.22 11.09 15.27
CA CYS A 273 2.04 11.62 14.17
C CYS A 273 2.28 10.57 13.07
N ILE A 274 1.72 9.36 13.20
CA ILE A 274 1.86 8.30 12.21
C ILE A 274 0.99 8.64 11.00
N PRO A 275 1.59 8.86 9.80
CA PRO A 275 0.84 9.25 8.62
C PRO A 275 -0.17 8.17 8.22
N SER A 276 -1.46 8.53 8.25
CA SER A 276 -2.54 7.61 7.91
C SER A 276 -3.59 8.29 7.02
N LYS A 277 -4.40 7.49 6.33
CA LYS A 277 -5.49 8.00 5.48
C LYS A 277 -6.60 8.70 6.27
N ARG A 278 -6.60 8.58 7.61
CA ARG A 278 -7.62 9.17 8.48
C ARG A 278 -7.47 10.68 8.60
N HIS A 279 -6.24 11.20 8.52
CA HIS A 279 -5.94 12.61 8.66
C HIS A 279 -6.39 13.41 7.44
N ASP A 280 -7.39 14.27 7.63
CA ASP A 280 -7.98 15.11 6.61
C ASP A 280 -6.95 16.07 5.98
N ASP A 281 -6.20 16.80 6.81
CA ASP A 281 -5.08 17.64 6.40
C ASP A 281 -4.07 16.90 5.52
N LEU A 282 -3.59 15.74 5.95
CA LEU A 282 -2.62 14.94 5.20
C LEU A 282 -3.18 14.49 3.84
N ARG A 283 -4.46 14.10 3.75
CA ARG A 283 -5.07 13.72 2.47
C ARG A 283 -5.07 14.89 1.50
N ILE A 284 -5.39 16.10 1.96
CA ILE A 284 -5.37 17.30 1.13
C ILE A 284 -3.94 17.66 0.72
N MET A 285 -2.98 17.60 1.65
CA MET A 285 -1.57 17.82 1.34
C MET A 285 -1.07 16.90 0.22
N LEU A 286 -1.40 15.60 0.28
CA LEU A 286 -1.03 14.63 -0.75
C LEU A 286 -1.66 14.97 -2.11
N ILE A 287 -2.92 15.44 -2.15
CA ILE A 287 -3.58 15.88 -3.38
C ILE A 287 -2.86 17.10 -3.96
N ILE A 288 -2.57 18.11 -3.14
CA ILE A 288 -1.92 19.35 -3.59
C ILE A 288 -0.50 19.06 -4.10
N GLY A 289 0.27 18.25 -3.38
CA GLY A 289 1.63 17.89 -3.80
C GLY A 289 1.66 17.05 -5.08
N ASN A 290 0.81 16.03 -5.20
CA ASN A 290 0.71 15.27 -6.46
C ASN A 290 0.14 16.14 -7.60
N GLY A 291 -0.75 17.09 -7.29
CA GLY A 291 -1.25 18.08 -8.24
C GLY A 291 -0.14 18.96 -8.81
N MET A 292 0.77 19.45 -7.95
CA MET A 292 1.93 20.21 -8.39
C MET A 292 2.90 19.36 -9.23
N LEU A 293 3.15 18.11 -8.82
CA LEU A 293 3.94 17.16 -9.61
C LEU A 293 3.35 16.98 -11.02
N CYS A 294 2.05 16.65 -11.14
CA CYS A 294 1.37 16.48 -12.42
C CYS A 294 1.34 17.76 -13.26
N LEU A 295 1.21 18.93 -12.62
CA LEU A 295 1.26 20.22 -13.33
C LEU A 295 2.63 20.42 -14.00
N MET A 296 3.72 20.14 -13.28
CA MET A 296 5.08 20.25 -13.81
C MET A 296 5.37 19.22 -14.90
N ASP A 297 5.00 17.97 -14.67
CA ASP A 297 5.09 16.88 -15.65
C ASP A 297 4.34 17.23 -16.95
N GLY A 298 3.06 17.60 -16.84
CA GLY A 298 2.24 17.97 -17.99
C GLY A 298 2.78 19.19 -18.74
N ALA A 299 3.34 20.18 -18.03
CA ALA A 299 3.98 21.34 -18.65
C ALA A 299 5.26 20.95 -19.40
N ASP A 300 6.13 20.10 -18.83
CA ASP A 300 7.34 19.61 -19.51
C ASP A 300 6.99 18.78 -20.74
N ALA A 301 6.06 17.83 -20.60
CA ALA A 301 5.56 17.03 -21.71
C ALA A 301 5.01 17.92 -22.83
N ALA A 302 4.20 18.94 -22.50
CA ALA A 302 3.66 19.87 -23.48
C ALA A 302 4.77 20.65 -24.21
N ILE A 303 5.70 21.26 -23.46
CA ILE A 303 6.78 22.10 -24.01
C ILE A 303 7.73 21.28 -24.89
N ARG A 304 8.17 20.10 -24.42
CA ARG A 304 9.18 19.29 -25.11
C ARG A 304 8.62 18.35 -26.16
N SER A 305 7.30 18.12 -26.20
CA SER A 305 6.68 17.29 -27.25
C SER A 305 6.82 17.86 -28.66
N GLY A 306 7.01 19.18 -28.79
CA GLY A 306 7.05 19.87 -30.08
C GLY A 306 5.76 19.71 -30.90
N GLY A 307 4.62 19.42 -30.25
CA GLY A 307 3.33 19.20 -30.90
C GLY A 307 3.10 17.77 -31.43
N ASN A 308 4.05 16.84 -31.22
CA ASN A 308 3.86 15.43 -31.53
C ASN A 308 3.23 14.69 -30.35
N CYS A 309 2.08 14.06 -30.59
CA CYS A 309 1.31 13.39 -29.54
C CYS A 309 2.02 12.16 -28.93
N VAL A 310 2.81 11.42 -29.71
CA VAL A 310 3.61 10.30 -29.19
C VAL A 310 4.70 10.83 -28.26
N ASN A 311 5.43 11.88 -28.66
CA ASN A 311 6.46 12.49 -27.82
C ASN A 311 5.90 13.10 -26.53
N PHE A 312 4.67 13.63 -26.59
CA PHE A 312 3.95 14.10 -25.41
C PHE A 312 3.73 12.96 -24.42
N PHE A 313 3.11 11.86 -24.87
CA PHE A 313 2.83 10.71 -23.99
C PHE A 313 4.08 9.97 -23.53
N LEU A 314 5.16 9.96 -24.33
CA LEU A 314 6.44 9.39 -23.90
C LEU A 314 7.06 10.12 -22.73
N ARG A 315 6.74 11.41 -22.54
CA ARG A 315 7.22 12.22 -21.42
C ARG A 315 6.24 12.26 -20.25
N LEU A 316 4.95 12.12 -20.53
CA LEU A 316 3.91 12.19 -19.51
C LEU A 316 4.08 11.07 -18.48
N ASN A 317 4.06 11.39 -17.20
CA ASN A 317 4.13 10.41 -16.12
C ASN A 317 2.75 9.84 -15.78
N ILE A 318 2.31 8.79 -16.48
CA ILE A 318 0.96 8.21 -16.28
C ILE A 318 0.74 7.69 -14.85
N VAL A 319 1.81 7.29 -14.14
CA VAL A 319 1.74 6.82 -12.75
C VAL A 319 1.39 7.97 -11.81
N ALA A 320 1.97 9.16 -12.00
CA ALA A 320 1.65 10.37 -11.26
C ALA A 320 0.20 10.81 -11.50
N TRP A 321 -0.25 10.83 -12.76
CA TRP A 321 -1.63 11.18 -13.11
C TRP A 321 -2.64 10.20 -12.53
N TYR A 322 -2.36 8.89 -12.60
CA TYR A 322 -3.19 7.87 -11.96
C TYR A 322 -3.24 8.07 -10.44
N ARG A 323 -2.09 8.34 -9.80
CA ARG A 323 -2.03 8.62 -8.36
C ARG A 323 -2.89 9.80 -7.98
N LEU A 324 -2.76 10.93 -8.68
CA LEU A 324 -3.56 12.13 -8.44
C LEU A 324 -5.05 11.85 -8.62
N LEU A 325 -5.43 11.21 -9.74
CA LEU A 325 -6.82 10.83 -10.02
C LEU A 325 -7.40 9.98 -8.90
N PHE A 326 -6.67 8.97 -8.43
CA PHE A 326 -7.12 8.10 -7.33
C PHE A 326 -7.26 8.85 -6.00
N LEU A 327 -6.33 9.75 -5.67
CA LEU A 327 -6.41 10.58 -4.47
C LEU A 327 -7.63 11.50 -4.50
N VAL A 328 -7.87 12.18 -5.62
CA VAL A 328 -9.02 13.07 -5.81
C VAL A 328 -10.32 12.28 -5.79
N PHE A 329 -10.40 11.18 -6.52
CA PHE A 329 -11.59 10.32 -6.54
C PHE A 329 -11.95 9.82 -5.13
N ARG A 330 -10.96 9.33 -4.38
CA ARG A 330 -11.18 8.89 -3.00
C ARG A 330 -11.67 10.02 -2.11
N GLU A 331 -11.08 11.21 -2.22
CA GLU A 331 -11.50 12.38 -1.44
C GLU A 331 -12.93 12.82 -1.80
N VAL A 332 -13.30 12.77 -3.08
CA VAL A 332 -14.69 13.01 -3.52
C VAL A 332 -15.65 11.98 -2.93
N CYS A 333 -15.32 10.69 -2.97
CA CYS A 333 -16.13 9.64 -2.34
C CYS A 333 -16.33 9.89 -0.84
N ILE A 334 -15.27 10.28 -0.13
CA ILE A 334 -15.33 10.60 1.31
C ILE A 334 -16.26 11.79 1.55
N ARG A 335 -16.11 12.88 0.79
CA ARG A 335 -16.93 14.10 0.94
C ARG A 335 -18.40 13.89 0.58
N LEU A 336 -18.68 13.00 -0.36
CA LEU A 336 -20.05 12.61 -0.73
C LEU A 336 -20.64 11.53 0.19
N GLY A 337 -19.89 11.06 1.19
CA GLY A 337 -20.33 9.98 2.09
C GLY A 337 -20.44 8.61 1.42
N ILE A 338 -19.84 8.43 0.24
CA ILE A 338 -19.80 7.16 -0.49
C ILE A 338 -18.71 6.30 0.15
N SER A 339 -19.07 5.60 1.23
CA SER A 339 -18.21 4.57 1.83
C SER A 339 -18.43 3.23 1.12
N PHE A 340 -17.39 2.64 0.56
CA PHE A 340 -17.46 1.26 0.09
C PHE A 340 -17.73 0.34 1.30
N PRO A 341 -18.68 -0.61 1.22
CA PRO A 341 -19.05 -1.45 2.37
C PRO A 341 -17.87 -2.16 3.03
N LEU A 342 -16.90 -2.62 2.21
CA LEU A 342 -15.67 -3.26 2.68
C LEU A 342 -14.73 -2.28 3.41
N GLN A 343 -14.63 -1.04 2.93
CA GLN A 343 -13.81 0.01 3.55
C GLN A 343 -14.35 0.34 4.95
N LYS A 344 -15.67 0.45 5.08
CA LYS A 344 -16.33 0.71 6.36
C LYS A 344 -16.09 -0.41 7.37
N GLN A 345 -16.15 -1.67 6.93
CA GLN A 345 -15.84 -2.82 7.78
C GLN A 345 -14.35 -2.82 8.18
N LEU A 346 -13.44 -2.59 7.24
CA LEU A 346 -12.01 -2.54 7.51
C LEU A 346 -11.67 -1.42 8.51
N ASP A 347 -12.21 -0.22 8.32
CA ASP A 347 -12.00 0.91 9.23
C ASP A 347 -12.61 0.67 10.62
N ALA A 348 -13.68 -0.13 10.73
CA ALA A 348 -14.21 -0.57 12.00
C ALA A 348 -13.27 -1.58 12.68
N TYR A 349 -12.74 -2.56 11.96
CA TYR A 349 -11.77 -3.52 12.49
C TYR A 349 -10.48 -2.86 12.96
N ILE A 350 -9.95 -1.89 12.21
CA ILE A 350 -8.74 -1.17 12.64
C ILE A 350 -9.01 -0.41 13.96
N ARG A 351 -10.16 0.28 14.07
CA ARG A 351 -10.54 0.97 15.31
C ARG A 351 -10.72 0.02 16.49
N ILE A 352 -11.33 -1.15 16.27
CA ILE A 352 -11.47 -2.18 17.30
C ILE A 352 -10.09 -2.67 17.76
N ASN A 353 -9.18 -2.95 16.82
CA ASN A 353 -7.84 -3.43 17.14
C ASN A 353 -7.01 -2.39 17.91
N GLU A 354 -7.13 -1.10 17.57
CA GLU A 354 -6.45 -0.01 18.30
C GLU A 354 -7.02 0.14 19.71
N ALA A 355 -8.35 0.11 19.87
CA ALA A 355 -8.96 0.14 21.19
C ALA A 355 -8.56 -1.08 22.03
N LEU A 356 -8.51 -2.28 21.43
CA LEU A 356 -8.02 -3.49 22.07
C LEU A 356 -6.56 -3.35 22.50
N ALA A 357 -5.69 -2.80 21.66
CA ALA A 357 -4.29 -2.58 22.00
C ALA A 357 -4.14 -1.60 23.17
N LEU A 358 -4.93 -0.52 23.19
CA LEU A 358 -4.95 0.44 24.29
C LEU A 358 -5.45 -0.20 25.60
N TYR A 359 -6.52 -1.00 25.53
CA TYR A 359 -6.99 -1.76 26.69
C TYR A 359 -5.96 -2.79 27.17
N LEU A 360 -5.24 -3.44 26.26
CA LEU A 360 -4.17 -4.38 26.62
C LEU A 360 -3.02 -3.66 27.33
N GLU A 361 -2.60 -2.49 26.84
CA GLU A 361 -1.57 -1.68 27.49
C GLU A 361 -2.02 -1.21 28.90
N GLN A 362 -3.27 -0.76 29.03
CA GLN A 362 -3.85 -0.43 30.34
C GLN A 362 -3.93 -1.66 31.27
N LEU A 363 -4.19 -2.86 30.72
CA LEU A 363 -4.18 -4.11 31.47
C LEU A 363 -2.76 -4.54 31.87
N GLU A 364 -1.75 -4.27 31.04
CA GLU A 364 -0.33 -4.52 31.36
C GLU A 364 0.16 -3.59 32.47
N GLU A 365 -0.37 -2.37 32.58
CA GLU A 365 -0.09 -1.46 33.69
C GLU A 365 -0.74 -1.88 35.02
N LEU A 366 -1.78 -2.72 34.99
CA LEU A 366 -2.43 -3.23 36.19
C LEU A 366 -1.63 -4.39 36.79
N ASP A 367 -1.09 -4.17 37.99
CA ASP A 367 -0.47 -5.24 38.79
C ASP A 367 -1.55 -6.17 39.36
N ALA A 368 -1.93 -7.16 38.55
CA ALA A 368 -2.95 -8.14 38.90
C ALA A 368 -2.54 -9.00 40.12
N GLU A 369 -1.24 -9.20 40.36
CA GLU A 369 -0.76 -9.93 41.52
C GLU A 369 -0.93 -9.12 42.80
N LEU A 370 -0.58 -7.83 42.77
CA LEU A 370 -0.81 -6.92 43.89
C LEU A 370 -2.29 -6.79 44.21
N PHE A 371 -3.14 -6.56 43.20
CA PHE A 371 -4.59 -6.46 43.40
C PHE A 371 -5.18 -7.74 44.04
N ARG A 372 -4.75 -8.92 43.58
CA ARG A 372 -5.20 -10.19 44.16
C ARG A 372 -4.75 -10.33 45.62
N LYS A 373 -3.50 -9.96 45.91
CA LYS A 373 -2.93 -10.04 47.25
C LYS A 373 -3.66 -9.10 48.23
N GLU A 374 -3.94 -7.86 47.83
CA GLU A 374 -4.72 -6.92 48.64
C GLU A 374 -6.13 -7.45 48.89
N THR A 375 -6.79 -7.98 47.85
CA THR A 375 -8.14 -8.55 47.97
C THR A 375 -8.17 -9.76 48.91
N GLU A 376 -7.18 -10.65 48.84
CA GLU A 376 -7.05 -11.80 49.74
C GLU A 376 -6.87 -11.36 51.20
N GLN A 377 -6.10 -10.30 51.46
CA GLN A 377 -5.92 -9.76 52.81
C GLN A 377 -7.25 -9.25 53.38
N TYR A 378 -8.02 -8.48 52.62
CA TYR A 378 -9.34 -8.01 53.07
C TYR A 378 -10.32 -9.15 53.30
N ASN A 379 -10.32 -10.18 52.45
CA ASN A 379 -11.17 -11.36 52.64
C ASN A 379 -10.79 -12.15 53.89
N GLN A 380 -9.50 -12.29 54.20
CA GLN A 380 -9.05 -12.92 55.44
C GLN A 380 -9.50 -12.13 56.66
N LEU A 381 -9.38 -10.81 56.62
CA LEU A 381 -9.88 -9.93 57.68
C LEU A 381 -11.39 -10.10 57.88
N LEU A 382 -12.18 -10.11 56.81
CA LEU A 382 -13.64 -10.32 56.90
C LEU A 382 -13.98 -11.64 57.58
N VAL A 383 -13.31 -12.73 57.20
CA VAL A 383 -13.51 -14.04 57.84
C VAL A 383 -13.15 -14.00 59.34
N MET A 384 -12.06 -13.31 59.70
CA MET A 384 -11.67 -13.16 61.11
C MET A 384 -12.67 -12.29 61.89
N MET A 385 -13.24 -11.25 61.28
CA MET A 385 -14.27 -10.41 61.89
C MET A 385 -15.58 -11.19 62.09
N GLU A 386 -15.98 -12.03 61.14
CA GLU A 386 -17.17 -12.89 61.25
C GLU A 386 -17.03 -13.98 62.31
N ALA A 387 -15.79 -14.41 62.60
CA ALA A 387 -15.48 -15.43 63.60
C ALA A 387 -15.24 -14.86 65.02
N ALA A 388 -15.28 -13.55 65.20
CA ALA A 388 -15.11 -12.93 66.53
C ALA A 388 -16.40 -13.03 67.34
N ASP A 389 -16.37 -13.78 68.44
CA ASP A 389 -17.54 -14.05 69.29
C ASP A 389 -17.76 -12.99 70.38
N THR A 390 -16.79 -12.09 70.62
CA THR A 390 -16.86 -11.04 71.65
C THR A 390 -16.35 -9.69 71.15
N GLU A 391 -16.81 -8.62 71.81
CA GLU A 391 -16.40 -7.23 71.51
C GLU A 391 -14.90 -7.01 71.72
N ASP A 392 -14.32 -7.65 72.75
CA ASP A 392 -12.88 -7.58 73.05
C ASP A 392 -12.04 -8.24 71.94
N ASP A 393 -12.47 -9.41 71.45
CA ASP A 393 -11.78 -10.11 70.36
C ASP A 393 -11.78 -9.29 69.06
N LEU A 394 -12.92 -8.65 68.75
CA LEU A 394 -13.05 -7.78 67.58
C LEU A 394 -12.18 -6.52 67.74
N ASN A 395 -12.13 -5.92 68.92
CA ASN A 395 -11.29 -4.75 69.21
C ASN A 395 -9.80 -5.07 69.08
N ILE A 396 -9.36 -6.24 69.54
CA ILE A 396 -7.98 -6.70 69.38
C ILE A 396 -7.65 -6.91 67.89
N LEU A 397 -8.56 -7.55 67.13
CA LEU A 397 -8.40 -7.77 65.70
C LEU A 397 -8.23 -6.46 64.93
N LEU A 398 -9.15 -5.51 65.11
CA LEU A 398 -9.13 -4.21 64.42
C LEU A 398 -7.88 -3.40 64.77
N ARG A 399 -7.45 -3.38 66.05
CA ARG A 399 -6.21 -2.68 66.47
C ARG A 399 -4.97 -3.31 65.85
N ASN A 400 -4.95 -4.63 65.67
CA ASN A 400 -3.83 -5.32 65.02
C ASN A 400 -3.78 -5.00 63.52
N GLU A 401 -4.92 -4.83 62.85
CA GLU A 401 -4.95 -4.39 61.45
C GLU A 401 -4.52 -2.94 61.26
N TYR A 402 -4.89 -2.03 62.17
CA TYR A 402 -4.35 -0.67 62.14
C TYR A 402 -2.81 -0.68 62.17
N LYS A 403 -2.22 -1.56 63.00
CA LYS A 403 -0.77 -1.74 63.05
C LYS A 403 -0.20 -2.40 61.79
N SER A 404 -0.87 -3.42 61.24
CA SER A 404 -0.42 -4.14 60.04
C SER A 404 -0.37 -3.22 58.82
N LEU A 405 -1.34 -2.31 58.70
CA LEU A 405 -1.46 -1.30 57.65
C LEU A 405 -0.61 -0.05 57.90
N GLY A 406 0.08 0.03 59.04
CA GLY A 406 0.90 1.19 59.41
C GLY A 406 0.10 2.46 59.70
N LEU A 407 -1.18 2.33 60.04
CA LEU A 407 -2.06 3.43 60.39
C LEU A 407 -1.93 3.76 61.88
N ALA A 408 -1.83 5.05 62.20
CA ALA A 408 -1.83 5.51 63.58
C ALA A 408 -3.23 5.35 64.19
N LEU A 409 -3.30 4.88 65.43
CA LEU A 409 -4.55 4.92 66.19
C LEU A 409 -4.88 6.39 66.51
N PRO A 410 -6.16 6.78 66.51
CA PRO A 410 -6.58 8.16 66.73
C PRO A 410 -6.45 8.61 68.20
N TYR A 411 -5.84 7.80 69.06
CA TYR A 411 -5.60 8.01 70.48
C TYR A 411 -4.31 7.31 70.92
N SER A 412 -3.77 7.72 72.08
CA SER A 412 -2.56 7.16 72.67
C SER A 412 -2.80 6.62 74.07
N GLY A 413 -2.26 5.44 74.39
CA GLY A 413 -2.46 4.80 75.69
C GLY A 413 -3.69 3.89 75.71
N ASP A 414 -4.27 3.71 76.89
CA ASP A 414 -5.52 2.96 77.04
C ASP A 414 -6.71 3.79 76.54
N PHE A 415 -7.67 3.15 75.88
CA PHE A 415 -8.78 3.86 75.25
C PHE A 415 -9.75 4.44 76.28
N ASP A 416 -10.05 3.69 77.34
CA ASP A 416 -11.02 4.14 78.34
C ASP A 416 -10.42 5.26 79.19
N ASP A 417 -9.12 5.20 79.49
CA ASP A 417 -8.40 6.28 80.15
C ASP A 417 -8.35 7.55 79.27
N PHE A 418 -8.11 7.38 77.96
CA PHE A 418 -8.09 8.49 77.00
C PHE A 418 -9.47 9.15 76.84
N MET A 419 -10.54 8.36 76.79
CA MET A 419 -11.91 8.88 76.67
C MET A 419 -12.44 9.52 77.95
N ASN A 420 -11.89 9.17 79.12
CA ASN A 420 -12.23 9.77 80.40
C ASN A 420 -11.51 11.10 80.67
N ASP A 421 -10.51 11.47 79.84
CA ASP A 421 -9.87 12.78 79.90
C ASP A 421 -10.62 13.81 79.05
N ALA A 422 -11.31 14.74 79.72
CA ALA A 422 -12.09 15.79 79.08
C ALA A 422 -11.27 16.78 78.23
N SER A 423 -9.93 16.73 78.31
CA SER A 423 -9.02 17.56 77.50
C SER A 423 -8.47 16.86 76.25
N SER A 424 -8.72 15.55 76.11
CA SER A 424 -8.26 14.74 74.98
C SER A 424 -9.27 14.76 73.82
N SER A 425 -8.77 14.71 72.58
CA SER A 425 -9.60 14.65 71.36
C SER A 425 -9.09 13.57 70.42
N LEU A 426 -10.00 12.78 69.85
CA LEU A 426 -9.65 11.79 68.84
C LEU A 426 -9.16 12.49 67.56
N GLU A 427 -7.93 12.17 67.13
CA GLU A 427 -7.32 12.71 65.93
C GLU A 427 -7.26 11.63 64.84
N PHE A 428 -8.17 11.71 63.87
CA PHE A 428 -8.14 10.85 62.69
C PHE A 428 -7.27 11.53 61.63
N THR A 429 -6.23 10.83 61.15
CA THR A 429 -5.31 11.31 60.11
C THR A 429 -5.71 10.86 58.72
#